data_AF-A0A800LX60-F1
#
_entry.id   AF-A0A800LX60-F1
#
_cell.length_a   1.000
_cell.length_b   1.000
_cell.length_c   1.000
_cell.angle_alpha   90.00
_cell.angle_beta   90.00
_cell.angle_gamma   90.00
#
_symmetry.space_group_name_H-M   'P 1'
#
loop_
_entity.id
_entity.type
_entity.pdbx_description
1 polymer ?
#
loop_
_entity_poly.entity_id
_entity_poly.type
_entity_poly.pdbx_seq_one_letter_code
_entity_poly.pdbx_strand_id
1 'polypeptide(L)'
;MILCEGGQIASYGTRGGRAEIQRKDKDKEGHEALVEMASDFELEPLAAHFFPDCIGAENVDWRLIALEYFELGEAILHGRQVELDGLEGLKDVAAVYAILESSLAGRSVSMQEIEACQVYAYQQEIDEALGIPG
;
A
#
# COMPACT_ATOMS: atom_id res chain seq x y z
N MET A 1 -5.19 -10.48 12.05
CA MET A 1 -4.54 -10.12 13.33
C MET A 1 -3.09 -9.80 13.04
N ILE A 2 -2.67 -8.60 13.40
CA ILE A 2 -1.29 -8.12 13.26
C ILE A 2 -0.67 -8.17 14.66
N LEU A 3 0.44 -8.89 14.80
CA LEU A 3 1.17 -9.03 16.06
C LEU A 3 2.43 -8.16 15.99
N CYS A 4 2.68 -7.39 17.05
CA CYS A 4 3.87 -6.54 17.19
C CYS A 4 4.47 -6.72 18.59
N GLU A 5 5.71 -6.30 18.79
CA GLU A 5 6.35 -6.36 20.13
C GLU A 5 5.57 -5.58 21.20
N GLY A 6 4.87 -4.52 20.79
CA GLY A 6 4.06 -3.66 21.66
C GLY A 6 2.63 -4.12 21.91
N GLY A 7 2.17 -5.21 21.29
CA GLY A 7 0.79 -5.67 21.41
C GLY A 7 0.22 -6.31 20.14
N GLN A 8 -1.11 -6.28 20.01
CA GLN A 8 -1.82 -6.83 18.86
C GLN A 8 -2.90 -5.88 18.35
N ILE A 9 -3.11 -5.91 17.04
CA ILE A 9 -4.25 -5.28 16.37
C ILE A 9 -5.07 -6.37 15.69
N ALA A 10 -6.34 -6.45 16.03
CA ALA A 10 -7.31 -7.30 15.37
C ALA A 10 -8.19 -6.43 14.47
N SER A 11 -7.81 -6.33 13.20
CA SER A 11 -8.64 -5.78 12.14
C SER A 11 -8.77 -6.82 11.03
N TYR A 12 -9.95 -6.86 10.41
CA TYR A 12 -10.19 -7.60 9.17
C TYR A 12 -10.22 -6.56 8.05
N GLY A 13 -9.43 -6.77 6.99
CA GLY A 13 -9.20 -5.82 5.90
C GLY A 13 -10.41 -5.53 4.99
N THR A 14 -11.62 -5.57 5.54
CA THR A 14 -12.85 -5.18 4.87
C THR A 14 -13.06 -3.69 5.07
N ARG A 15 -13.39 -2.96 3.99
CA ARG A 15 -13.75 -1.54 4.03
C ARG A 15 -14.91 -1.33 5.01
N GLY A 16 -14.76 -0.42 5.97
CA GLY A 16 -15.75 -0.20 7.04
C GLY A 16 -15.78 -1.28 8.13
N GLY A 17 -14.77 -2.16 8.18
CA GLY A 17 -14.61 -3.16 9.24
C GLY A 17 -14.29 -2.51 10.59
N ARG A 18 -14.64 -3.22 11.66
CA ARG A 18 -14.26 -2.85 13.03
C ARG A 18 -12.85 -3.32 13.34
N ALA A 19 -12.17 -2.58 14.21
CA ALA A 19 -10.84 -2.89 14.68
C ALA A 19 -10.80 -2.94 16.22
N GLU A 20 -9.93 -3.78 16.75
CA GLU A 20 -9.58 -3.83 18.17
C GLU A 20 -8.07 -3.70 18.33
N ILE A 21 -7.62 -3.02 19.38
CA ILE A 21 -6.22 -2.96 19.77
C ILE A 21 -6.04 -3.54 21.18
N GLN A 22 -4.92 -4.20 21.40
CA GLN A 22 -4.46 -4.54 22.74
C GLN A 22 -2.98 -4.21 22.85
N ARG A 23 -2.66 -3.21 23.67
CA ARG A 23 -1.27 -2.91 24.02
C ARG A 23 -0.79 -3.89 25.08
N LYS A 24 0.52 -4.11 25.16
CA LYS A 24 1.14 -4.93 26.19
C LYS A 24 0.68 -4.47 27.59
N ASP A 25 0.27 -5.43 28.42
CA ASP A 25 -0.21 -5.23 29.79
C ASP A 25 -1.45 -4.31 29.94
N LYS A 26 -2.20 -4.09 28.84
CA LYS A 26 -3.49 -3.38 28.86
C LYS A 26 -4.64 -4.29 28.46
N ASP A 27 -5.83 -3.88 28.86
CA ASP A 27 -7.08 -4.46 28.38
C ASP A 27 -7.28 -4.18 26.88
N LYS A 28 -8.15 -4.97 26.27
CA LYS A 28 -8.54 -4.78 24.87
C LYS A 28 -9.41 -3.54 24.74
N GLU A 29 -9.12 -2.72 23.73
CA GLU A 29 -9.88 -1.52 23.38
C GLU A 29 -10.55 -1.74 22.03
N GLY A 30 -11.88 -1.58 21.99
CA GLY A 30 -12.69 -1.80 20.81
C GLY A 30 -12.73 -0.61 19.86
N HIS A 31 -13.48 -0.76 18.76
CA HIS A 31 -13.57 0.23 17.69
C HIS A 31 -14.01 1.62 18.17
N GLU A 32 -15.02 1.70 19.03
CA GLU A 32 -15.53 2.98 19.54
C GLU A 32 -14.47 3.73 20.36
N ALA A 33 -13.67 3.02 21.16
CA ALA A 33 -12.56 3.62 21.91
C ALA A 33 -11.45 4.11 20.97
N LEU A 34 -11.17 3.38 19.87
CA LEU A 34 -10.23 3.83 18.85
C LEU A 34 -10.69 5.12 18.15
N VAL A 35 -11.99 5.23 17.84
CA VAL A 35 -12.56 6.45 17.26
C VAL A 35 -12.44 7.63 18.24
N GLU A 36 -12.70 7.42 19.52
CA GLU A 36 -12.53 8.45 20.56
C GLU A 36 -11.07 8.90 20.70
N MET A 37 -10.11 7.96 20.62
CA MET A 37 -8.67 8.27 20.62
C MET A 37 -8.22 9.12 19.42
N ALA A 38 -8.94 9.06 18.30
CA ALA A 38 -8.67 9.82 17.08
C ALA A 38 -9.65 10.99 16.90
N SER A 39 -10.19 11.53 18.00
CA SER A 39 -11.21 12.59 17.96
C SER A 39 -10.70 13.93 17.42
N ASP A 40 -9.39 14.14 17.42
CA ASP A 40 -8.68 15.29 16.84
C ASP A 40 -8.17 15.04 15.42
N PHE A 41 -8.40 13.84 14.86
CA PHE A 41 -8.02 13.53 13.49
C PHE A 41 -8.96 14.21 12.51
N GLU A 42 -8.41 15.02 11.62
CA GLU A 42 -9.14 15.66 10.51
C GLU A 42 -8.56 15.19 9.17
N LEU A 43 -9.45 14.99 8.20
CA LEU A 43 -9.03 14.74 6.82
C LEU A 43 -8.57 16.04 6.17
N GLU A 44 -7.56 15.93 5.31
CA GLU A 44 -7.15 17.03 4.43
C GLU A 44 -8.34 17.51 3.57
N PRO A 45 -8.39 18.80 3.19
CA PRO A 45 -9.58 19.41 2.59
C PRO A 45 -10.15 18.66 1.38
N LEU A 46 -9.29 18.15 0.49
CA LEU A 46 -9.74 17.40 -0.68
C LEU A 46 -10.28 16.00 -0.30
N ALA A 47 -9.67 15.34 0.69
CA ALA A 47 -10.14 14.08 1.20
C ALA A 47 -11.49 14.25 1.94
N ALA A 48 -11.64 15.31 2.75
CA ALA A 48 -12.90 15.66 3.39
C ALA A 48 -14.01 15.98 2.36
N HIS A 49 -13.66 16.63 1.24
CA HIS A 49 -14.60 16.88 0.14
C HIS A 49 -15.10 15.57 -0.51
N PHE A 50 -14.20 14.61 -0.75
CA PHE A 50 -14.56 13.33 -1.38
C PHE A 50 -15.18 12.32 -0.43
N PHE A 51 -14.88 12.39 0.86
CA PHE A 51 -15.31 11.42 1.88
C PHE A 51 -15.87 12.13 3.11
N PRO A 52 -16.98 12.89 2.97
CA PRO A 52 -17.55 13.65 4.09
C PRO A 52 -18.08 12.76 5.22
N ASP A 53 -18.55 11.55 4.89
CA ASP A 53 -19.16 10.62 5.84
C ASP A 53 -18.35 9.33 6.02
N CYS A 54 -17.91 8.70 4.92
CA CYS A 54 -17.09 7.49 4.98
C CYS A 54 -16.29 7.25 3.68
N ILE A 55 -15.14 6.58 3.82
CA ILE A 55 -14.29 6.13 2.70
C ILE A 55 -14.97 5.01 1.88
N GLY A 56 -16.01 4.35 2.42
CA GLY A 56 -16.74 3.25 1.78
C GLY A 56 -17.94 3.66 0.91
N ALA A 57 -18.12 4.96 0.64
CA ALA A 57 -19.24 5.48 -0.14
C ALA A 57 -19.19 5.06 -1.63
N GLU A 58 -20.25 5.31 -2.41
CA GLU A 58 -20.23 5.00 -3.84
C GLU A 58 -19.09 5.74 -4.58
N ASN A 59 -18.54 5.07 -5.60
CA ASN A 59 -17.49 5.58 -6.46
C ASN A 59 -16.15 5.91 -5.76
N VAL A 60 -15.74 5.09 -4.78
CA VAL A 60 -14.47 5.28 -4.07
C VAL A 60 -13.26 5.32 -5.00
N ASP A 61 -13.23 4.47 -6.02
CA ASP A 61 -12.00 4.21 -6.78
C ASP A 61 -11.49 5.45 -7.52
N TRP A 62 -12.36 6.18 -8.24
CA TRP A 62 -11.92 7.40 -8.91
C TRP A 62 -11.59 8.53 -7.93
N ARG A 63 -12.26 8.57 -6.76
CA ARG A 63 -11.99 9.57 -5.72
C ARG A 63 -10.60 9.38 -5.12
N LEU A 64 -10.21 8.12 -4.84
CA LEU A 64 -8.86 7.81 -4.42
C LEU A 64 -7.85 8.19 -5.51
N ILE A 65 -8.08 7.78 -6.76
CA ILE A 65 -7.20 8.16 -7.89
C ILE A 65 -7.04 9.69 -7.98
N ALA A 66 -8.10 10.47 -7.76
CA ALA A 66 -8.03 11.92 -7.75
C ALA A 66 -7.19 12.48 -6.60
N LEU A 67 -7.25 11.87 -5.41
CA LEU A 67 -6.37 12.21 -4.28
C LEU A 67 -4.91 11.93 -4.60
N GLU A 68 -4.60 10.75 -5.13
CA GLU A 68 -3.22 10.38 -5.51
C GLU A 68 -2.65 11.33 -6.57
N TYR A 69 -3.44 11.69 -7.58
CA TYR A 69 -3.00 12.65 -8.61
C TYR A 69 -2.80 14.06 -8.06
N PHE A 70 -3.68 14.50 -7.15
CA PHE A 70 -3.51 15.77 -6.47
C PHE A 70 -2.23 15.75 -5.63
N GLU A 71 -1.99 14.66 -4.90
CA GLU A 71 -0.79 14.47 -4.10
C GLU A 71 0.48 14.60 -4.96
N LEU A 72 0.53 13.85 -6.06
CA LEU A 72 1.63 13.87 -7.01
C LEU A 72 1.84 15.27 -7.61
N GLY A 73 0.76 15.97 -7.95
CA GLY A 73 0.83 17.34 -8.46
C GLY A 73 1.47 18.31 -7.46
N GLU A 74 1.00 18.29 -6.21
CA GLU A 74 1.56 19.09 -5.12
C GLU A 74 3.03 18.72 -4.85
N ALA A 75 3.37 17.43 -4.94
CA ALA A 75 4.74 16.96 -4.82
C ALA A 75 5.67 17.54 -5.88
N ILE A 76 5.24 17.54 -7.13
CA ILE A 76 5.99 18.13 -8.24
C ILE A 76 6.13 19.65 -8.07
N LEU A 77 5.05 20.34 -7.71
CA LEU A 77 5.04 21.81 -7.61
C LEU A 77 5.86 22.33 -6.43
N HIS A 78 5.88 21.60 -5.32
CA HIS A 78 6.48 22.05 -4.07
C HIS A 78 7.75 21.29 -3.68
N GLY A 79 8.16 20.30 -4.48
CA GLY A 79 9.36 19.50 -4.20
C GLY A 79 9.24 18.67 -2.90
N ARG A 80 8.03 18.23 -2.56
CA ARG A 80 7.81 17.35 -1.40
C ARG A 80 7.89 15.88 -1.78
N GLN A 81 8.11 15.02 -0.79
CA GLN A 81 7.98 13.59 -0.94
C GLN A 81 6.49 13.21 -1.05
N VAL A 82 6.19 12.23 -1.90
CA VAL A 82 4.88 11.57 -2.01
C VAL A 82 4.74 10.50 -0.92
N GLU A 83 3.51 10.16 -0.55
CA GLU A 83 3.23 9.08 0.40
C GLU A 83 3.78 7.74 -0.10
N LEU A 84 3.60 7.46 -1.39
CA LEU A 84 4.11 6.26 -2.07
C LEU A 84 5.15 6.65 -3.12
N ASP A 85 6.41 6.33 -2.84
CA ASP A 85 7.51 6.65 -3.72
C ASP A 85 7.83 5.55 -4.75
N GLY A 86 8.78 5.86 -5.64
CA GLY A 86 9.17 4.93 -6.70
C GLY A 86 9.84 3.66 -6.18
N LEU A 87 10.43 3.67 -4.98
CA LEU A 87 11.07 2.48 -4.40
C LEU A 87 10.02 1.52 -3.84
N GLU A 88 8.98 2.04 -3.19
CA GLU A 88 7.83 1.25 -2.73
C GLU A 88 7.09 0.65 -3.93
N GLY A 89 6.81 1.47 -4.95
CA GLY A 89 6.20 0.99 -6.19
C GLY A 89 7.04 -0.07 -6.92
N LEU A 90 8.37 0.10 -6.95
CA LEU A 90 9.29 -0.90 -7.52
C LEU A 90 9.17 -2.23 -6.78
N LYS A 91 9.08 -2.22 -5.44
CA LYS A 91 8.97 -3.43 -4.64
C LYS A 91 7.64 -4.14 -4.85
N ASP A 92 6.55 -3.41 -5.00
CA ASP A 92 5.25 -4.01 -5.30
C ASP A 92 5.26 -4.73 -6.65
N VAL A 93 5.87 -4.12 -7.67
CA VAL A 93 6.04 -4.76 -8.99
C VAL A 93 6.98 -5.96 -8.88
N ALA A 94 8.13 -5.81 -8.21
CA ALA A 94 9.11 -6.88 -8.03
C ALA A 94 8.53 -8.09 -7.28
N ALA A 95 7.61 -7.88 -6.33
CA ALA A 95 6.93 -8.98 -5.65
C ALA A 95 6.07 -9.83 -6.60
N VAL A 96 5.40 -9.20 -7.57
CA VAL A 96 4.65 -9.91 -8.62
C VAL A 96 5.60 -10.64 -9.56
N TYR A 97 6.68 -9.97 -10.00
CA TYR A 97 7.68 -10.57 -10.89
C TYR A 97 8.41 -11.74 -10.23
N ALA A 98 8.62 -11.72 -8.92
CA ALA A 98 9.24 -12.83 -8.19
C ALA A 98 8.51 -14.16 -8.41
N ILE A 99 7.17 -14.13 -8.48
CA ILE A 99 6.36 -15.33 -8.73
C ILE A 99 6.63 -15.87 -10.14
N LEU A 100 6.66 -14.98 -11.13
CA LEU A 100 6.83 -15.31 -12.55
C LEU A 100 8.25 -15.80 -12.82
N GLU A 101 9.25 -15.08 -12.36
CA GLU A 101 10.67 -15.42 -12.47
C GLU A 101 11.01 -16.72 -11.72
N SER A 102 10.45 -16.92 -10.53
CA SER A 102 10.62 -18.18 -9.79
C SER A 102 10.07 -19.39 -10.57
N SER A 103 8.95 -19.21 -11.27
CA SER A 103 8.33 -20.28 -12.07
C SER A 103 9.22 -20.73 -13.23
N LEU A 104 9.91 -19.80 -13.90
CA LEU A 104 10.83 -20.11 -14.99
C LEU A 104 12.19 -20.60 -14.48
N ALA A 105 12.69 -20.02 -13.39
CA ALA A 105 13.95 -20.42 -12.78
C ALA A 105 13.89 -21.81 -12.13
N GLY A 106 12.69 -22.32 -11.84
CA GLY A 106 12.49 -23.63 -11.20
C GLY A 106 12.99 -23.69 -9.75
N ARG A 107 13.15 -22.53 -9.10
CA ARG A 107 13.63 -22.39 -7.73
C ARG A 107 13.02 -21.16 -7.07
N SER A 108 13.07 -21.11 -5.74
CA SER A 108 12.79 -19.87 -5.01
C SER A 108 13.80 -18.78 -5.38
N VAL A 109 13.34 -17.55 -5.40
CA VAL A 109 14.12 -16.33 -5.64
C VAL A 109 13.99 -15.41 -4.44
N SER A 110 15.05 -14.68 -4.14
CA SER A 110 15.03 -13.62 -3.14
C SER A 110 14.52 -12.32 -3.75
N MET A 111 13.98 -11.43 -2.91
CA MET A 111 13.55 -10.11 -3.35
C MET A 111 14.71 -9.32 -4.00
N GLN A 112 15.90 -9.43 -3.42
CA GLN A 112 17.09 -8.75 -3.92
C GLN A 112 17.50 -9.22 -5.33
N GLU A 113 17.32 -10.51 -5.65
CA GLU A 113 17.56 -11.02 -7.01
C GLU A 113 16.63 -10.38 -8.04
N ILE A 114 15.38 -10.07 -7.66
CA ILE A 114 14.40 -9.46 -8.56
C ILE A 114 14.63 -7.95 -8.67
N GLU A 115 14.81 -7.26 -7.55
CA GLU A 115 15.11 -5.82 -7.51
C GLU A 115 16.38 -5.47 -8.31
N ALA A 116 17.38 -6.37 -8.30
CA ALA A 116 18.63 -6.20 -9.03
C ALA A 116 18.62 -6.83 -10.43
N CYS A 117 17.46 -7.30 -10.92
CA CYS A 117 17.29 -7.97 -12.22
C CYS A 117 18.28 -9.12 -12.48
N GLN A 118 18.65 -9.87 -11.43
CA GLN A 118 19.55 -11.03 -11.52
C GLN A 118 18.83 -12.28 -12.05
N VAL A 119 17.51 -12.32 -11.90
CA VAL A 119 16.62 -13.28 -12.57
C VAL A 119 15.64 -12.46 -13.40
N TYR A 120 15.62 -12.71 -14.70
CA TYR A 120 15.04 -11.79 -15.69
C TYR A 120 14.46 -12.55 -16.90
N ALA A 121 14.28 -13.86 -16.82
CA ALA A 121 13.89 -14.66 -17.98
C ALA A 121 12.46 -14.35 -18.43
N TYR A 122 11.57 -14.05 -17.49
CA TYR A 122 10.18 -13.68 -17.81
C TYR A 122 10.12 -12.30 -18.46
N GLN A 123 10.78 -11.30 -17.87
CA GLN A 123 10.81 -9.95 -18.46
C GLN A 123 11.55 -9.92 -19.80
N GLN A 124 12.60 -10.73 -19.97
CA GLN A 124 13.38 -10.78 -21.21
C GLN A 124 12.51 -11.13 -22.43
N GLU A 125 11.60 -12.11 -22.31
CA GLU A 125 10.69 -12.47 -23.41
C GLU A 125 9.79 -11.29 -23.82
N ILE A 126 9.34 -10.49 -22.85
CA ILE A 126 8.53 -9.30 -23.09
C ILE A 126 9.36 -8.21 -23.78
N ASP A 127 10.57 -7.97 -23.29
CA ASP A 127 11.47 -6.96 -23.85
C ASP A 127 11.85 -7.29 -25.29
N GLU A 128 12.16 -8.55 -25.58
CA GLU A 128 12.40 -9.05 -26.94
C GLU A 128 11.18 -8.82 -27.86
N ALA A 129 9.97 -9.10 -27.36
CA ALA A 129 8.74 -8.89 -28.12
C ALA A 129 8.43 -7.39 -28.37
N LEU A 130 8.82 -6.52 -27.44
CA LEU A 130 8.64 -5.07 -27.54
C LEU A 130 9.81 -4.35 -28.26
N GLY A 131 10.90 -5.07 -28.57
CA GLY A 131 12.10 -4.49 -29.15
C GLY A 131 12.86 -3.58 -28.19
N ILE A 132 12.74 -3.83 -26.88
CA ILE A 132 13.47 -3.13 -25.83
C ILE A 132 14.82 -3.83 -25.66
N PRO A 133 15.95 -3.11 -25.79
CA PRO A 133 17.26 -3.70 -25.55
C PRO A 133 17.43 -3.98 -24.05
N GLY A 134 17.86 -5.20 -23.73
CA GLY A 134 18.23 -5.62 -22.37
C GLY A 134 19.58 -5.12 -21.91
#